data_AF-A0A183SB95-F1
#
_entry.id   AF-A0A183SB95-F1
#
_cell.length_a   1.000
_cell.length_b   1.000
_cell.length_c   1.000
_cell.angle_alpha   90.00
_cell.angle_beta   90.00
_cell.angle_gamma   90.00
#
_symmetry.space_group_name_H-M   'P 1'
#
loop_
_entity.id
_entity.type
_entity.pdbx_description
1 polymer ?
#
loop_
_entity_poly.entity_id
_entity_poly.type
_entity_poly.pdbx_seq_one_letter_code
_entity_poly.pdbx_strand_id
1 'polypeptide(L)'
;LIEGESGNDDRRFTLLLKNFLRWVSCDESEEDSVSQCENAMEQALLIQSMNFEQSQKYDELLEEIKQATEDTKLKILGSREKLKEAKVIRKNRQEYHNLAKIINEHPNRKETLCKISKLKEQLTGLQRINEKYDETILLRKKQFHLFLVALRGLQKLVDRECSSFQLFFS
;
A
#
# COMPACT_ATOMS: atom_id res chain seq x y z
N LEU A 1 -45.05 31.90 -13.61
CA LEU A 1 -46.16 32.82 -13.94
C LEU A 1 -47.43 32.01 -13.74
N ILE A 2 -47.99 32.02 -12.53
CA ILE A 2 -49.23 31.30 -12.22
C ILE A 2 -50.33 32.28 -12.59
N GLU A 3 -50.95 32.10 -13.75
CA GLU A 3 -52.08 32.92 -14.18
C GLU A 3 -53.22 32.68 -13.20
N GLY A 4 -53.52 33.72 -12.42
CA GLY A 4 -54.38 33.66 -11.26
C GLY A 4 -55.84 33.40 -11.62
N GLU A 5 -56.44 32.51 -10.84
CA GLU A 5 -57.88 32.25 -10.72
C GLU A 5 -58.72 33.51 -10.42
N SER A 6 -58.05 34.62 -10.06
CA SER A 6 -58.59 35.97 -9.82
C SER A 6 -59.61 36.44 -10.87
N GLY A 7 -59.43 36.11 -12.16
CA GLY A 7 -60.36 36.53 -13.20
C GLY A 7 -61.73 35.84 -13.17
N ASN A 8 -61.83 34.67 -12.52
CA ASN A 8 -63.08 33.93 -12.38
C ASN A 8 -63.87 34.42 -11.15
N ASP A 9 -63.17 34.74 -10.07
CA ASP A 9 -63.79 35.29 -8.86
C ASP A 9 -64.32 36.70 -9.09
N ASP A 10 -63.62 37.54 -9.86
CA ASP A 10 -64.11 38.87 -10.25
C ASP A 10 -65.45 38.78 -11.02
N ARG A 11 -65.60 37.76 -11.87
CA ARG A 11 -66.86 37.49 -12.59
C ARG A 11 -67.95 37.02 -11.65
N ARG A 12 -67.62 36.17 -10.66
CA ARG A 12 -68.57 35.71 -9.63
C ARG A 12 -69.02 36.85 -8.73
N PHE A 13 -68.11 37.69 -8.24
CA PHE A 13 -68.42 38.91 -7.48
C PHE A 13 -69.30 39.86 -8.28
N THR A 14 -69.00 40.07 -9.56
CA THR A 14 -69.82 40.92 -10.44
C THR A 14 -71.23 40.36 -10.61
N LEU A 15 -71.39 39.04 -10.69
CA LEU A 15 -72.69 38.38 -10.81
C LEU A 15 -73.50 38.48 -9.50
N LEU A 16 -72.86 38.21 -8.36
CA LEU A 16 -73.44 38.40 -7.02
C LEU A 16 -73.93 39.82 -6.81
N LEU A 17 -73.12 40.82 -7.20
CA LEU A 17 -73.49 42.23 -7.07
C LEU A 17 -74.72 42.57 -7.93
N LYS A 18 -74.79 42.04 -9.15
CA LYS A 18 -75.95 42.20 -10.04
C LYS A 18 -77.20 41.51 -9.50
N ASN A 19 -77.06 40.30 -8.96
CA ASN A 19 -78.15 39.55 -8.35
C ASN A 19 -78.65 40.23 -7.06
N PHE A 20 -77.76 40.73 -6.22
CA PHE A 20 -78.10 41.51 -5.03
C PHE A 20 -78.89 42.79 -5.37
N LEU A 21 -78.43 43.55 -6.37
CA LEU A 21 -79.16 44.73 -6.86
C LEU A 21 -80.54 44.37 -7.42
N ARG A 22 -80.66 43.21 -8.08
CA ARG A 22 -81.93 42.69 -8.60
C ARG A 22 -82.86 42.22 -7.49
N TRP A 23 -82.32 41.58 -6.45
CA TRP A 23 -83.06 41.11 -5.27
C TRP A 23 -83.60 42.27 -4.41
N VAL A 24 -82.81 43.32 -4.22
CA VAL A 24 -83.28 44.58 -3.61
C VAL A 24 -84.44 45.20 -4.42
N SER A 25 -84.56 44.83 -5.70
CA SER A 25 -85.61 45.30 -6.61
C SER A 25 -86.76 44.29 -6.84
N CYS A 26 -86.66 43.04 -6.36
CA CYS A 26 -87.62 41.94 -6.56
C CYS A 26 -87.46 40.85 -5.48
N ASP A 27 -88.57 40.49 -4.84
CA ASP A 27 -88.68 39.65 -3.62
C ASP A 27 -88.40 38.13 -3.83
N GLU A 28 -87.49 37.74 -4.73
CA GLU A 28 -87.22 36.34 -5.10
C GLU A 28 -85.79 35.93 -4.71
N SER A 29 -85.65 35.05 -3.71
CA SER A 29 -84.37 34.68 -3.09
C SER A 29 -83.53 33.71 -3.94
N GLU A 30 -82.33 34.13 -4.38
CA GLU A 30 -81.31 33.28 -5.02
C GLU A 30 -80.13 33.02 -4.06
N GLU A 31 -80.31 32.12 -3.09
CA GLU A 31 -79.31 31.80 -2.05
C GLU A 31 -78.06 31.05 -2.58
N ASP A 32 -78.17 30.36 -3.71
CA ASP A 32 -77.11 29.47 -4.23
C ASP A 32 -75.82 30.19 -4.65
N SER A 33 -75.89 31.47 -5.02
CA SER A 33 -74.70 32.20 -5.51
C SER A 33 -73.73 32.61 -4.40
N VAL A 34 -74.24 32.87 -3.18
CA VAL A 34 -73.42 33.22 -2.01
C VAL A 34 -72.65 32.00 -1.53
N SER A 35 -73.32 30.85 -1.43
CA SER A 35 -72.69 29.58 -1.06
C SER A 35 -71.54 29.19 -2.00
N GLN A 36 -71.68 29.42 -3.30
CA GLN A 36 -70.61 29.14 -4.27
C GLN A 36 -69.37 30.04 -4.07
N CYS A 37 -69.56 31.31 -3.71
CA CYS A 37 -68.45 32.20 -3.42
C CYS A 37 -67.77 31.89 -2.08
N GLU A 38 -68.53 31.53 -1.05
CA GLU A 38 -67.99 31.08 0.23
C GLU A 38 -67.14 29.81 0.06
N ASN A 39 -67.67 28.81 -0.67
CA ASN A 39 -66.94 27.58 -0.98
C ASN A 39 -65.66 27.83 -1.79
N ALA A 40 -65.70 28.74 -2.77
CA ALA A 40 -64.51 29.08 -3.56
C ALA A 40 -63.43 29.77 -2.72
N MET A 41 -63.83 30.67 -1.81
CA MET A 41 -62.91 31.33 -0.89
C MET A 41 -62.29 30.34 0.11
N GLU A 42 -63.05 29.40 0.63
CA GLU A 42 -62.55 28.34 1.51
C GLU A 42 -61.55 27.42 0.79
N GLN A 43 -61.84 27.05 -0.47
CA GLN A 43 -60.91 26.29 -1.31
C GLN A 43 -59.59 27.06 -1.55
N ALA A 44 -59.66 28.36 -1.83
CA ALA A 44 -58.46 29.19 -2.04
C ALA A 44 -57.57 29.24 -0.77
N LEU A 45 -58.18 29.37 0.41
CA LEU A 45 -57.46 29.33 1.68
C LEU A 45 -56.81 27.97 1.95
N LEU A 46 -57.51 26.87 1.65
CA LEU A 46 -56.96 25.53 1.80
C LEU A 46 -55.78 25.30 0.85
N ILE A 47 -55.88 25.74 -0.41
CA ILE A 47 -54.80 25.67 -1.39
C ILE A 47 -53.61 26.51 -0.95
N GLN A 48 -53.84 27.72 -0.42
CA GLN A 48 -52.77 28.56 0.11
C GLN A 48 -52.02 27.87 1.26
N SER A 49 -52.76 27.27 2.19
CA SER A 49 -52.18 26.52 3.32
C SER A 49 -51.36 25.32 2.82
N MET A 50 -51.92 24.54 1.88
CA MET A 50 -51.23 23.41 1.25
C MET A 50 -49.93 23.84 0.57
N ASN A 51 -49.97 24.93 -0.21
CA ASN A 51 -48.78 25.45 -0.90
C ASN A 51 -47.70 25.90 0.08
N PHE A 52 -48.08 26.49 1.21
CA PHE A 52 -47.13 26.86 2.25
C PHE A 52 -46.45 25.64 2.87
N GLU A 53 -47.22 24.61 3.23
CA GLU A 53 -46.67 23.35 3.76
C GLU A 53 -45.78 22.64 2.73
N GLN A 54 -46.19 22.64 1.47
CA GLN A 54 -45.42 22.04 0.38
C GLN A 54 -44.11 22.80 0.14
N SER A 55 -44.10 24.13 0.24
CA SER A 55 -42.88 24.93 0.18
C SER A 55 -41.90 24.55 1.29
N GLN A 56 -42.37 24.40 2.53
CA GLN A 56 -41.52 23.98 3.65
C GLN A 56 -40.91 22.61 3.42
N LYS A 57 -41.70 21.64 2.92
CA LYS A 57 -41.18 20.30 2.58
C LYS A 57 -40.10 20.35 1.49
N TYR A 58 -40.23 21.26 0.51
CA TYR A 58 -39.21 21.43 -0.51
C TYR A 58 -37.93 22.06 0.05
N ASP A 59 -38.03 22.99 0.99
CA ASP A 59 -36.86 23.56 1.67
C ASP A 59 -36.13 22.52 2.50
N GLU A 60 -36.86 21.67 3.24
CA GLU A 60 -36.30 20.54 3.98
C GLU A 60 -35.57 19.55 3.05
N LEU A 61 -36.23 19.14 1.96
CA LEU A 61 -35.64 18.24 0.97
C LEU A 61 -34.38 18.84 0.32
N LEU A 62 -34.36 20.15 0.07
CA LEU A 62 -33.20 20.84 -0.48
C LEU A 62 -32.01 20.75 0.49
N GLU A 63 -32.23 20.95 1.78
CA GLU A 63 -31.18 20.83 2.79
C GLU A 63 -30.68 19.39 2.94
N GLU A 64 -31.58 18.40 2.91
CA GLU A 64 -31.19 16.98 2.89
C GLU A 64 -30.30 16.63 1.70
N ILE A 65 -30.67 17.10 0.49
CA ILE A 65 -29.87 16.87 -0.72
C ILE A 65 -28.50 17.55 -0.61
N LYS A 66 -28.43 18.76 -0.06
CA LYS A 66 -27.15 19.46 0.17
C LYS A 66 -26.25 18.67 1.12
N GLN A 67 -26.80 18.21 2.25
CA GLN A 67 -26.05 17.41 3.22
C GLN A 67 -25.58 16.09 2.61
N ALA A 68 -26.46 15.35 1.93
CA ALA A 68 -26.11 14.10 1.26
C ALA A 68 -25.02 14.31 0.18
N THR A 69 -25.07 15.43 -0.53
CA THR A 69 -24.05 15.82 -1.51
C THR A 69 -22.71 16.04 -0.85
N GLU A 70 -22.67 16.77 0.27
CA GLU A 70 -21.43 17.03 1.01
C GLU A 70 -20.84 15.76 1.62
N ASP A 71 -21.66 14.92 2.23
CA ASP A 71 -21.25 13.61 2.73
C ASP A 71 -20.66 12.72 1.63
N THR A 72 -21.27 12.75 0.44
CA THR A 72 -20.78 11.99 -0.71
C THR A 72 -19.43 12.51 -1.19
N LYS A 73 -19.22 13.83 -1.20
CA LYS A 73 -17.90 14.42 -1.49
C LYS A 73 -16.85 13.96 -0.48
N LEU A 74 -17.16 13.98 0.81
CA LEU A 74 -16.24 13.51 1.86
C LEU A 74 -15.90 12.02 1.69
N LYS A 75 -16.89 11.18 1.38
CA LYS A 75 -16.67 9.75 1.07
C LYS A 75 -15.78 9.55 -0.15
N ILE A 76 -15.95 10.35 -1.20
CA ILE A 76 -15.09 10.33 -2.39
C ILE A 76 -13.65 10.70 -2.03
N LEU A 77 -13.45 11.78 -1.25
CA LEU A 77 -12.12 12.20 -0.82
C LEU A 77 -11.42 11.11 0.01
N GLY A 78 -12.10 10.55 1.00
CA GLY A 78 -11.56 9.43 1.79
C GLY A 78 -11.26 8.19 0.95
N SER A 79 -12.10 7.90 -0.05
CA SER A 79 -11.85 6.77 -0.97
C SER A 79 -10.64 7.02 -1.88
N ARG A 80 -10.42 8.27 -2.32
CA ARG A 80 -9.22 8.64 -3.10
C ARG A 80 -7.95 8.47 -2.29
N GLU A 81 -7.98 8.81 -1.00
CA GLU A 81 -6.82 8.67 -0.12
C GLU A 81 -6.48 7.19 0.12
N LYS A 82 -7.47 6.38 0.48
CA LYS A 82 -7.33 4.91 0.58
C LYS A 82 -6.80 4.30 -0.71
N LEU A 83 -7.24 4.78 -1.88
CA LEU A 83 -6.74 4.32 -3.17
C LEU A 83 -5.26 4.68 -3.38
N LYS A 84 -4.81 5.86 -2.95
CA LYS A 84 -3.39 6.24 -3.01
C LYS A 84 -2.55 5.31 -2.15
N GLU A 85 -2.96 5.06 -0.91
CA GLU A 85 -2.28 4.13 0.00
C GLU A 85 -2.21 2.72 -0.57
N ALA A 86 -3.34 2.19 -1.06
CA ALA A 86 -3.40 0.87 -1.68
C ALA A 86 -2.47 0.74 -2.89
N LYS A 87 -2.30 1.79 -3.69
CA LYS A 87 -1.35 1.81 -4.82
C LYS A 87 0.11 1.72 -4.34
N VAL A 88 0.47 2.44 -3.28
CA VAL A 88 1.81 2.37 -2.67
C VAL A 88 2.07 0.97 -2.14
N ILE A 89 1.13 0.40 -1.38
CA ILE A 89 1.25 -0.97 -0.84
C ILE A 89 1.43 -1.99 -1.96
N ARG A 90 0.65 -1.87 -3.04
CA ARG A 90 0.78 -2.76 -4.21
C ARG A 90 2.16 -2.65 -4.86
N LYS A 91 2.67 -1.43 -5.05
CA LYS A 91 4.00 -1.21 -5.62
C LYS A 91 5.08 -1.85 -4.74
N ASN A 92 5.05 -1.58 -3.44
CA ASN A 92 6.00 -2.15 -2.47
C ASN A 92 5.93 -3.69 -2.50
N ARG A 93 4.73 -4.28 -2.51
CA ARG A 93 4.55 -5.73 -2.57
C ARG A 93 5.17 -6.33 -3.84
N GLN A 94 5.06 -5.65 -4.97
CA GLN A 94 5.67 -6.08 -6.23
C GLN A 94 7.20 -6.00 -6.18
N GLU A 95 7.76 -4.92 -5.61
CA GLU A 95 9.20 -4.78 -5.38
C GLU A 95 9.73 -5.89 -4.46
N TYR A 96 9.05 -6.17 -3.35
CA TYR A 96 9.42 -7.27 -2.45
C TYR A 96 9.33 -8.63 -3.14
N HIS A 97 8.29 -8.87 -3.94
CA HIS A 97 8.16 -10.12 -4.68
C HIS A 97 9.31 -10.30 -5.69
N ASN A 98 9.67 -9.24 -6.42
CA ASN A 98 10.80 -9.27 -7.35
C ASN A 98 12.12 -9.53 -6.62
N LEU A 99 12.35 -8.86 -5.49
CA LEU A 99 13.55 -9.08 -4.68
C LEU A 99 13.61 -10.51 -4.13
N ALA A 100 12.48 -11.03 -3.62
CA ALA A 100 12.40 -12.41 -3.14
C ALA A 100 12.69 -13.42 -4.25
N LYS A 101 12.24 -13.17 -5.48
CA LYS A 101 12.56 -14.00 -6.63
C LYS A 101 14.07 -14.05 -6.88
N ILE A 102 14.73 -12.89 -6.90
CA ILE A 102 16.19 -12.80 -7.07
C ILE A 102 16.93 -13.51 -5.92
N ILE A 103 16.47 -13.33 -4.68
CA ILE A 103 17.06 -14.00 -3.51
C ILE A 103 16.97 -15.53 -3.64
N ASN A 104 15.85 -16.04 -4.15
CA ASN A 104 15.64 -17.47 -4.34
C ASN A 104 16.46 -18.07 -5.49
N GLU A 105 16.97 -17.27 -6.42
CA GLU A 105 17.92 -17.72 -7.44
C GLU A 105 19.30 -18.05 -6.83
N HIS A 106 19.61 -17.47 -5.66
CA HIS A 106 20.85 -17.74 -4.95
C HIS A 106 20.73 -18.94 -3.99
N PRO A 107 21.82 -19.71 -3.80
CA PRO A 107 21.81 -20.87 -2.92
C PRO A 107 21.53 -20.47 -1.47
N ASN A 108 20.88 -21.38 -0.74
CA ASN A 108 20.51 -21.16 0.65
C ASN A 108 21.77 -20.82 1.48
N ARG A 109 21.69 -19.72 2.24
CA ARG A 109 22.75 -19.25 3.12
C ARG A 109 23.32 -20.35 4.02
N LYS A 110 22.46 -21.22 4.57
CA LYS A 110 22.90 -22.31 5.46
C LYS A 110 23.78 -23.32 4.73
N GLU A 111 23.41 -23.67 3.49
CA GLU A 111 24.19 -24.60 2.67
C GLU A 111 25.55 -24.01 2.28
N THR A 112 25.56 -22.74 1.87
CA THR A 112 26.80 -22.02 1.53
C THR A 112 27.73 -21.92 2.74
N LEU A 113 27.20 -21.63 3.93
CA LEU A 113 27.99 -21.62 5.17
C LEU A 113 28.56 -23.00 5.53
N CYS A 114 27.78 -24.06 5.35
CA CYS A 114 28.26 -25.43 5.55
C CYS A 114 29.41 -25.78 4.59
N LYS A 115 29.27 -25.43 3.30
CA LYS A 115 30.34 -25.60 2.30
C LYS A 115 31.61 -24.83 2.69
N ILE A 116 31.48 -23.58 3.12
CA ILE A 116 32.61 -22.77 3.61
C ILE A 116 33.30 -23.43 4.79
N SER A 117 32.54 -23.95 5.77
CA SER A 117 33.12 -24.65 6.93
C SER A 117 33.93 -25.87 6.52
N LYS A 118 33.36 -26.72 5.65
CA LYS A 118 34.06 -27.91 5.12
C LYS A 118 35.34 -27.55 4.36
N LEU A 119 35.28 -26.53 3.51
CA LEU A 119 36.45 -26.05 2.77
C LEU A 119 37.53 -25.51 3.71
N LYS A 120 37.16 -24.80 4.79
CA LYS A 120 38.11 -24.34 5.80
C LYS A 120 38.78 -25.51 6.54
N GLU A 121 38.01 -26.52 6.92
CA GLU A 121 38.57 -27.73 7.56
C GLU A 121 39.55 -28.45 6.63
N GLN A 122 39.19 -28.63 5.35
CA GLN A 122 40.09 -29.23 4.36
C GLN A 122 41.37 -28.41 4.17
N LEU A 123 41.26 -27.08 4.09
CA LEU A 123 42.41 -26.20 3.91
C LEU A 123 43.36 -26.24 5.11
N THR A 124 42.82 -26.20 6.33
CA THR A 124 43.65 -26.36 7.55
C THR A 124 44.28 -27.75 7.65
N GLY A 125 43.58 -28.80 7.20
CA GLY A 125 44.13 -30.15 7.12
C GLY A 125 45.31 -30.24 6.14
N LEU A 126 45.16 -29.67 4.94
CA LEU A 126 46.22 -29.61 3.93
C LEU A 126 47.43 -28.80 4.41
N GLN A 127 47.20 -27.67 5.10
CA GLN A 127 48.28 -26.88 5.69
C GLN A 127 49.10 -27.69 6.71
N ARG A 128 48.44 -28.41 7.63
CA ARG A 128 49.14 -29.29 8.58
C ARG A 128 49.94 -30.40 7.89
N ILE A 129 49.39 -30.98 6.82
CA ILE A 129 50.10 -32.02 6.06
C ILE A 129 51.34 -31.42 5.39
N ASN A 130 51.21 -30.24 4.80
CA ASN A 130 52.32 -29.54 4.17
C ASN A 130 53.42 -29.21 5.19
N GLU A 131 53.06 -28.68 6.35
CA GLU A 131 53.99 -28.40 7.46
C GLU A 131 54.75 -29.67 7.90
N LYS A 132 54.05 -30.81 8.03
CA LYS A 132 54.69 -32.10 8.35
C LYS A 132 55.69 -32.56 7.29
N TYR A 133 55.36 -32.37 6.01
CA TYR A 133 56.29 -32.69 4.92
C TYR A 133 57.52 -31.77 4.96
N ASP A 134 57.32 -30.47 5.18
CA ASP A 134 58.42 -29.50 5.32
C ASP A 134 59.35 -29.87 6.48
N GLU A 135 58.80 -30.22 7.66
CA GLU A 135 59.58 -30.71 8.81
C GLU A 135 60.37 -31.98 8.47
N THR A 136 59.73 -32.93 7.78
CA THR A 136 60.36 -34.19 7.38
C THR A 136 61.51 -33.95 6.41
N ILE A 137 61.31 -33.07 5.41
CA ILE A 137 62.34 -32.69 4.44
C ILE A 137 63.50 -32.01 5.16
N LEU A 138 63.23 -31.10 6.10
CA LEU A 138 64.26 -30.44 6.90
C LEU A 138 65.07 -31.44 7.73
N LEU A 139 64.41 -32.42 8.36
CA LEU A 139 65.09 -33.49 9.10
C LEU A 139 65.99 -34.32 8.17
N ARG A 140 65.50 -34.72 7.00
CA ARG A 140 66.30 -35.47 6.00
C ARG A 140 67.50 -34.66 5.52
N LYS A 141 67.35 -33.35 5.26
CA LYS A 141 68.47 -32.45 4.93
C LYS A 141 69.53 -32.43 6.03
N LYS A 142 69.12 -32.35 7.31
CA LYS A 142 70.04 -32.40 8.46
C LYS A 142 70.77 -33.74 8.56
N GLN A 143 70.04 -34.85 8.42
CA GLN A 143 70.63 -36.20 8.42
C GLN A 143 71.66 -36.37 7.30
N PHE A 144 71.34 -35.93 6.08
CA PHE A 144 72.25 -35.98 4.95
C PHE A 144 73.50 -35.13 5.16
N HIS A 145 73.36 -33.93 5.74
CA HIS A 145 74.50 -33.10 6.10
C HIS A 145 75.42 -33.79 7.10
N LEU A 146 74.87 -34.44 8.13
CA LEU A 146 75.66 -35.21 9.10
C LEU A 146 76.42 -36.36 8.42
N PHE A 147 75.77 -37.11 7.53
CA PHE A 147 76.43 -38.15 6.73
C PHE A 147 77.57 -37.61 5.88
N LEU A 148 77.38 -36.46 5.21
CA LEU A 148 78.45 -35.81 4.43
C LEU A 148 79.65 -35.40 5.30
N VAL A 149 79.39 -34.89 6.51
CA VAL A 149 80.47 -34.54 7.45
C VAL A 149 81.21 -35.80 7.90
N ALA A 150 80.50 -36.86 8.24
CA ALA A 150 81.11 -38.15 8.61
C ALA A 150 81.95 -38.74 7.46
N LEU A 151 81.42 -38.73 6.23
CA LEU A 151 82.15 -39.18 5.04
C LEU A 151 83.43 -38.38 4.80
N ARG A 152 83.37 -37.04 4.91
CA ARG A 152 84.58 -36.20 4.83
C ARG A 152 85.56 -36.48 5.97
N GLY A 153 85.06 -36.78 7.16
CA GLY A 153 85.88 -37.18 8.30
C GLY A 153 86.63 -38.50 8.04
N LEU A 154 85.92 -39.51 7.54
CA LEU A 154 86.52 -40.78 7.13
C LEU A 154 87.52 -40.59 5.99
N GLN A 155 87.18 -39.79 4.97
CA GLN A 155 88.10 -39.47 3.89
C GLN A 155 89.39 -38.84 4.43
N LYS A 156 89.29 -37.87 5.35
CA LYS A 156 90.47 -37.28 6.01
C LYS A 156 91.28 -38.28 6.84
N LEU A 157 90.64 -39.27 7.48
CA LEU A 157 91.35 -40.33 8.20
C LEU A 157 92.09 -41.25 7.23
N VAL A 158 91.44 -41.68 6.15
CA VAL A 158 92.07 -42.47 5.08
C VAL A 158 93.23 -41.71 4.45
N ASP A 159 93.06 -40.42 4.13
CA ASP A 159 94.12 -39.58 3.57
C ASP A 159 95.31 -39.44 4.54
N ARG A 160 95.04 -39.36 5.85
CA ARG A 160 96.08 -39.32 6.89
C ARG A 160 96.80 -40.65 7.06
N GLU A 161 96.09 -41.77 7.06
CA GLU A 161 96.69 -43.11 7.13
C GLU A 161 97.54 -43.42 5.89
N CYS A 162 97.12 -42.95 4.72
CA CYS A 162 97.91 -43.03 3.49
C CYS A 162 99.18 -42.16 3.58
N SER A 163 99.08 -40.97 4.16
CA SER A 163 100.20 -40.06 4.38
C SER A 163 101.18 -40.57 5.46
N SER A 164 100.71 -41.24 6.52
CA SER A 164 101.56 -41.83 7.56
C SER A 164 102.21 -43.14 7.10
N PHE A 165 101.59 -43.91 6.20
CA PHE A 165 102.25 -45.04 5.53
C PHE A 165 103.39 -44.59 4.60
N GLN A 166 103.28 -43.42 3.97
CA GLN A 166 104.37 -42.83 3.18
C GLN A 166 105.55 -42.35 4.04
N LEU A 167 105.32 -41.93 5.30
CA LEU A 167 106.39 -41.55 6.24
C LEU A 167 107.06 -42.75 6.92
N PHE A 168 106.43 -43.92 6.96
CA PHE A 168 107.03 -45.15 7.50
C PHE A 168 107.88 -45.92 6.47
N PHE A 169 107.76 -45.58 5.18
CA PHE A 169 108.51 -46.18 4.06
C PHE A 169 109.56 -45.24 3.44
N SER A 170 109.89 -44.13 4.11
CA SER A 170 111.02 -43.26 3.76
C SER A 170 111.99 -43.12 4.92
#